data_AF-A0A9N9JQ37-F1
#
_entry.id   AF-A0A9N9JQ37-F1
#
_cell.length_a   1.000
_cell.length_b   1.000
_cell.length_c   1.000
_cell.angle_alpha   90.00
_cell.angle_beta   90.00
_cell.angle_gamma   90.00
#
_symmetry.space_group_name_H-M   'P 1'
#
loop_
_entity.id
_entity.type
_entity.pdbx_description
1 polymer ?
#
loop_
_entity_poly.entity_id
_entity_poly.type
_entity_poly.pdbx_seq_one_letter_code
_entity_poly.pdbx_strand_id
1 'polypeptide(L)'
;TLWEASLIVQGLTIGSGKRSSKREAQAAAYLDAAIALRKDSPNLWERFEIDKTKVKNSNKPPPLINASISESVTHTLNRLVNDLCDVGILRSDDNKSVDSQDNSSKSDQAFEDQINQRENKNKSQFTARYLNTRSEKLYRDHQHYLCSKQTEKIRFNRNQLPITHYSNVILEAIENHPVIVIVGSTGCGKTTQLPQMIFEDAIMNQRGSLCNIIVTQPRRIAAISVAQRVAYERSEKLGQTVGYHVRFDAVEPAPTGSILYCTTGVLLRRMHDEKNGIDALKGVTHIVVDEVHERDMNADFLLVILKQILRER
;
A
#
# COMPACT_ATOMS: atom_id res chain seq x y z
N THR A 1 26.65 -23.53 -0.35
CA THR A 1 25.89 -23.77 0.90
C THR A 1 25.87 -22.49 1.70
N LEU A 2 24.69 -22.02 2.12
CA LEU A 2 24.56 -20.81 2.93
C LEU A 2 24.49 -21.22 4.41
N TRP A 3 25.18 -20.48 5.27
CA TRP A 3 25.18 -20.66 6.72
C TRP A 3 24.28 -19.62 7.35
N GLU A 4 23.48 -20.05 8.33
CA GLU A 4 22.63 -19.20 9.16
C GLU A 4 23.15 -19.24 10.61
N ALA A 5 23.25 -18.07 11.23
CA ALA A 5 23.58 -17.92 12.64
C ALA A 5 22.51 -17.07 13.32
N SER A 6 22.13 -17.46 14.53
CA SER A 6 21.20 -16.74 15.39
C SER A 6 21.78 -16.61 16.79
N LEU A 7 21.68 -15.42 17.37
CA LEU A 7 22.12 -15.11 18.73
C LEU A 7 20.90 -15.00 19.63
N ILE A 8 20.80 -15.88 20.63
CA ILE A 8 19.65 -15.96 21.54
C ILE A 8 20.14 -15.67 22.96
N VAL A 9 19.50 -14.73 23.64
CA VAL A 9 19.75 -14.41 25.06
C VAL A 9 18.43 -14.46 25.79
N GLN A 10 18.36 -15.23 26.86
CA GLN A 10 17.12 -15.44 27.66
C GLN A 10 15.90 -15.87 26.81
N GLY A 11 16.14 -16.65 25.75
CA GLY A 11 15.08 -17.14 24.86
C GLY A 11 14.64 -16.13 23.78
N LEU A 12 15.16 -14.90 23.78
CA LEU A 12 14.91 -13.90 22.75
C LEU A 12 16.05 -13.89 21.74
N THR A 13 15.71 -13.97 20.46
CA THR A 13 16.67 -13.81 19.36
C THR A 13 17.02 -12.33 19.22
N ILE A 14 18.26 -11.97 19.56
CA ILE A 14 18.74 -10.57 19.53
C ILE A 14 19.40 -10.23 18.20
N GLY A 15 19.94 -11.21 17.48
CA GLY A 15 20.52 -10.97 16.15
C GLY A 15 20.57 -12.22 15.30
N SER A 16 20.54 -12.02 13.98
CA SER A 16 20.58 -13.12 13.01
C SER A 16 21.40 -12.75 11.77
N GLY A 17 21.96 -13.75 11.10
CA GLY A 17 22.82 -13.52 9.94
C GLY A 17 22.94 -14.72 9.02
N LYS A 18 22.75 -14.49 7.71
CA LYS A 18 22.95 -15.50 6.65
C LYS A 18 24.09 -15.11 5.71
N ARG A 19 25.12 -15.94 5.58
CA ARG A 19 26.29 -15.70 4.71
C ARG A 19 26.88 -16.99 4.13
N SER A 20 27.81 -16.82 3.19
CA SER A 20 28.53 -17.89 2.49
C SER A 20 29.38 -18.78 3.40
N SER A 21 29.91 -18.25 4.50
CA SER A 21 30.69 -19.00 5.48
C SER A 21 30.13 -18.90 6.89
N LYS A 22 30.40 -19.92 7.72
CA LYS A 22 30.02 -19.94 9.14
C LYS A 22 30.53 -18.72 9.91
N ARG A 23 31.77 -18.29 9.63
CA ARG A 23 32.40 -17.13 10.28
C ARG A 23 31.71 -15.81 9.90
N GLU A 24 31.38 -15.64 8.63
CA GLU A 24 30.67 -14.46 8.14
C GLU A 24 29.22 -14.42 8.65
N ALA A 25 28.55 -15.57 8.73
CA ALA A 25 27.18 -15.66 9.25
C ALA A 25 27.13 -15.26 10.73
N GLN A 26 28.11 -15.74 11.51
CA GLN A 26 28.28 -15.33 12.92
C GLN A 26 28.58 -13.84 13.06
N ALA A 27 29.50 -13.29 12.25
CA ALA A 27 29.82 -11.86 12.28
C ALA A 27 28.59 -10.99 11.95
N ALA A 28 27.77 -11.42 10.98
CA ALA A 28 26.52 -10.75 10.64
C ALA A 28 25.51 -10.79 11.79
N ALA A 29 25.35 -11.94 12.46
CA ALA A 29 24.45 -12.08 13.61
C ALA A 29 24.90 -11.21 14.80
N TYR A 30 26.21 -11.09 15.07
CA TYR A 30 26.73 -10.20 16.11
C TYR A 30 26.53 -8.72 15.78
N LEU A 31 26.72 -8.34 14.51
CA LEU A 31 26.50 -6.96 14.07
C LEU A 31 25.03 -6.57 14.21
N ASP A 32 24.13 -7.44 13.77
CA ASP A 32 22.68 -7.27 13.89
C ASP A 32 22.26 -7.11 15.37
N ALA A 33 22.78 -7.97 16.25
CA ALA A 33 22.57 -7.87 17.69
C ALA A 33 23.10 -6.56 18.29
N ALA A 34 24.29 -6.11 17.87
CA ALA A 34 24.87 -4.86 18.36
C ALA A 34 24.04 -3.63 17.93
N ILE A 35 23.50 -3.64 16.71
CA ILE A 35 22.61 -2.58 16.21
C ILE A 35 21.31 -2.57 17.01
N ALA A 36 20.70 -3.73 17.24
CA ALA A 36 19.48 -3.87 18.04
C ALA A 36 19.70 -3.36 19.48
N LEU A 37 20.78 -3.80 20.14
CA LEU A 37 21.12 -3.37 21.50
C LEU A 37 21.42 -1.86 21.60
N ARG A 38 22.06 -1.26 20.59
CA ARG A 38 22.30 0.18 20.56
C ARG A 38 20.98 0.97 20.47
N LYS A 39 20.02 0.46 19.71
CA LYS A 39 18.70 1.09 19.55
C LYS A 39 17.85 0.99 20.82
N ASP A 40 17.85 -0.19 21.45
CA ASP A 40 16.99 -0.47 22.60
C ASP A 40 17.61 -0.07 23.95
N SER A 41 18.93 0.10 24.01
CA SER A 41 19.66 0.45 25.24
C SER A 41 20.89 1.33 24.95
N PRO A 42 20.70 2.63 24.64
CA PRO A 42 21.79 3.54 24.26
C PRO A 42 22.87 3.66 25.35
N ASN A 43 22.47 3.61 26.62
CA ASN A 43 23.37 3.68 27.79
C ASN A 43 24.36 2.49 27.86
N LEU A 44 24.00 1.35 27.28
CA LEU A 44 24.84 0.15 27.25
C LEU A 44 26.00 0.32 26.25
N TRP A 45 25.74 1.05 25.15
CA TRP A 45 26.76 1.42 24.17
C TRP A 45 27.75 2.44 24.75
N GLU A 46 27.28 3.43 25.51
CA GLU A 46 28.16 4.39 26.20
C GLU A 46 29.10 3.68 27.19
N ARG A 47 28.58 2.72 27.97
CA ARG A 47 29.41 1.88 28.85
C ARG A 47 30.43 1.04 28.07
N PHE A 48 30.02 0.46 26.93
CA PHE A 48 30.93 -0.27 26.05
C PHE A 48 32.04 0.62 25.48
N GLU A 49 31.73 1.85 25.05
CA GLU A 49 32.74 2.81 24.60
C GLU A 49 33.72 3.16 25.72
N ILE A 50 33.22 3.42 26.93
CA ILE A 50 34.05 3.69 28.11
C ILE A 50 34.98 2.50 28.40
N ASP A 51 34.47 1.26 28.38
CA ASP A 51 35.30 0.09 28.64
C ASP A 51 36.25 -0.26 27.48
N LYS A 52 35.89 0.07 26.24
CA LYS A 52 36.80 0.00 25.08
C LYS A 52 37.98 0.96 25.22
N THR A 53 37.76 2.17 25.78
CA THR A 53 38.86 3.11 26.02
C THR A 53 39.82 2.66 27.13
N LYS A 54 39.37 1.85 28.08
CA LYS A 54 40.24 1.23 29.10
C LYS A 54 41.10 0.10 28.53
N VAL A 55 40.66 -0.53 27.44
CA VAL A 55 41.32 -1.68 26.80
C VAL A 55 41.88 -1.26 25.44
N LYS A 56 43.13 -0.78 25.47
CA LYS A 56 44.07 -0.53 24.35
C LYS A 56 44.16 0.92 23.83
N ASN A 57 45.26 1.54 24.24
CA ASN A 57 46.21 2.18 23.32
C ASN A 57 46.47 1.27 22.10
N SER A 58 45.82 1.53 20.96
CA SER A 58 46.36 1.36 19.61
C SER A 58 45.28 1.68 18.58
N ASN A 59 45.65 2.48 17.58
CA ASN A 59 44.88 2.89 16.38
C ASN A 59 43.83 4.00 16.57
N LYS A 60 44.30 5.24 16.72
CA LYS A 60 43.54 6.42 16.28
C LYS A 60 43.79 6.65 14.78
N PRO A 61 42.77 6.98 13.97
CA PRO A 61 42.98 7.44 12.60
C PRO A 61 43.77 8.76 12.58
N PRO A 62 44.52 9.06 11.51
CA PRO A 62 45.30 10.29 11.43
C PRO A 62 44.38 11.52 11.50
N PRO A 63 44.86 12.64 12.08
CA PRO A 63 44.05 13.84 12.27
C PRO A 63 43.60 14.44 10.92
N LEU A 64 42.42 15.05 10.93
CA LEU A 64 41.86 15.75 9.78
C LEU A 64 42.81 16.85 9.30
N ILE A 65 43.10 16.86 8.00
CA ILE A 65 43.85 17.93 7.36
C ILE A 65 42.86 19.05 7.06
N ASN A 66 42.97 20.16 7.79
CA ASN A 66 42.30 21.40 7.41
C ASN A 66 43.03 21.98 6.20
N ALA A 67 42.51 21.73 5.00
CA ALA A 67 43.00 22.35 3.78
C ALA A 67 42.31 23.71 3.61
N SER A 68 43.10 24.79 3.60
CA SER A 68 42.65 26.11 3.16
C SER A 68 42.84 26.22 1.65
N ILE A 69 41.79 26.61 0.96
CA ILE A 69 41.83 26.89 -0.48
C ILE A 69 42.14 28.38 -0.65
N SER A 70 43.05 28.75 -1.55
CA SER A 70 43.34 30.16 -1.79
C SER A 70 42.11 30.89 -2.31
N GLU A 71 42.01 32.17 -1.97
CA GLU A 71 40.88 33.01 -2.35
C GLU A 71 40.68 33.07 -3.88
N SER A 72 41.78 33.01 -4.65
CA SER A 72 41.76 32.92 -6.11
C SER A 72 41.09 31.65 -6.65
N VAL A 73 41.32 30.51 -5.99
CA VAL A 73 40.72 29.22 -6.39
C VAL A 73 39.25 29.18 -5.99
N THR A 74 38.91 29.74 -4.82
CA THR A 74 37.52 29.87 -4.37
C THR A 74 36.70 30.74 -5.33
N HIS A 75 37.28 31.85 -5.80
CA HIS A 75 36.65 32.70 -6.80
C HIS A 75 36.43 31.98 -8.14
N THR A 76 37.40 31.17 -8.56
CA THR A 76 37.29 30.39 -9.80
C THR A 76 36.20 29.32 -9.69
N LEU A 77 36.12 28.64 -8.54
CA LEU A 77 35.06 27.67 -8.26
C LEU A 77 33.68 28.31 -8.25
N ASN A 78 33.51 29.44 -7.55
CA ASN A 78 32.23 30.14 -7.50
C ASN A 78 31.81 30.66 -8.87
N ARG A 79 32.76 31.12 -9.70
CA ARG A 79 32.48 31.51 -11.08
C ARG A 79 32.01 30.33 -11.93
N LEU A 80 32.68 29.17 -11.83
CA LEU A 80 32.26 27.96 -12.54
C LEU A 80 30.87 27.48 -12.09
N VAL A 81 30.56 27.56 -10.79
CA VAL A 81 29.23 27.21 -10.27
C VAL A 81 28.16 28.14 -10.85
N ASN A 82 28.43 29.44 -10.93
CA ASN A 82 27.50 30.40 -11.52
C ASN A 82 27.34 30.20 -13.02
N ASP A 83 28.44 29.99 -13.76
CA ASP A 83 28.40 29.71 -15.20
C ASP A 83 27.60 28.42 -15.48
N LEU A 84 27.69 27.40 -14.61
CA LEU A 84 26.92 26.15 -14.71
C LEU A 84 25.43 26.32 -14.31
N CYS A 85 25.13 27.25 -13.41
CA CYS A 85 23.74 27.65 -13.10
C CYS A 85 23.11 28.40 -14.28
N ASP A 86 23.86 29.30 -14.94
CA ASP A 86 23.39 30.10 -16.07
C ASP A 86 23.08 29.25 -17.31
N VAL A 87 23.82 28.15 -17.50
CA VAL A 87 23.57 27.16 -18.56
C VAL A 87 22.49 26.13 -18.16
N GLY A 88 21.93 26.25 -16.95
CA GLY A 88 20.79 25.46 -16.46
C GLY A 88 21.13 24.03 -16.02
N ILE A 89 22.42 23.72 -15.80
CA ILE A 89 22.88 22.40 -15.34
C ILE A 89 22.72 22.29 -13.81
N LEU A 90 22.90 23.40 -13.09
CA LEU A 90 22.70 23.47 -11.64
C LEU A 90 21.50 24.36 -11.30
N ARG A 91 20.64 23.93 -10.38
CA ARG A 91 19.54 24.73 -9.83
C ARG A 91 19.99 25.38 -8.52
N SER A 92 19.87 26.70 -8.45
CA SER A 92 20.16 27.49 -7.26
C SER A 92 19.01 27.35 -6.25
N ASP A 93 19.24 26.66 -5.13
CA ASP A 93 18.28 26.61 -4.01
C ASP A 93 18.46 27.85 -3.12
N ASP A 94 17.62 28.87 -3.33
CA ASP A 94 17.55 30.03 -2.43
C ASP A 94 16.54 29.77 -1.29
N ASN A 95 17.06 29.45 -0.11
CA ASN A 95 16.32 29.54 1.16
C ASN A 95 16.38 30.98 1.68
N LYS A 96 15.22 31.66 1.79
CA LYS A 96 15.09 32.94 2.52
C LYS A 96 14.15 32.81 3.73
N SER A 97 14.66 33.32 4.85
CA SER A 97 14.05 33.41 6.17
C SER A 97 13.47 34.81 6.47
N VAL A 98 12.25 34.83 7.02
CA VAL A 98 11.74 35.64 8.17
C VAL A 98 11.22 37.10 7.98
N ASP A 99 9.90 37.21 8.25
CA ASP A 99 9.05 38.17 9.03
C ASP A 99 8.59 39.59 8.61
N SER A 100 7.26 39.74 8.87
CA SER A 100 6.44 40.86 9.42
C SER A 100 5.71 41.88 8.53
N GLN A 101 4.35 41.78 8.58
CA GLN A 101 3.28 42.81 8.72
C GLN A 101 3.18 43.93 7.65
N ASP A 102 2.03 44.36 7.10
CA ASP A 102 0.71 44.54 7.70
C ASP A 102 -0.40 44.84 6.65
N ASN A 103 -1.64 44.45 6.97
CA ASN A 103 -2.98 44.97 6.59
C ASN A 103 -3.35 45.44 5.16
N SER A 104 -4.35 44.77 4.55
CA SER A 104 -5.67 45.40 4.32
C SER A 104 -6.74 44.37 3.91
N SER A 105 -7.78 44.32 4.74
CA SER A 105 -9.02 43.56 4.60
C SER A 105 -9.98 44.27 3.66
N LYS A 106 -10.38 43.61 2.57
CA LYS A 106 -11.63 43.91 1.80
C LYS A 106 -12.01 42.90 0.69
N SER A 107 -11.40 41.72 0.61
CA SER A 107 -11.67 40.72 -0.44
C SER A 107 -12.30 39.40 0.02
N ASP A 108 -12.48 39.19 1.33
CA ASP A 108 -12.59 37.83 1.86
C ASP A 108 -14.00 37.24 1.80
N GLN A 109 -15.04 38.06 1.73
CA GLN A 109 -16.43 37.56 1.63
C GLN A 109 -16.78 37.03 0.23
N ALA A 110 -16.18 37.55 -0.85
CA ALA A 110 -16.40 37.04 -2.20
C ALA A 110 -15.54 35.81 -2.53
N PHE A 111 -14.47 35.58 -1.76
CA PHE A 111 -13.55 34.46 -1.94
C PHE A 111 -14.00 33.23 -1.14
N GLU A 112 -14.50 33.40 0.09
CA GLU A 112 -15.09 32.31 0.88
C GLU A 112 -16.36 31.73 0.23
N ASP A 113 -17.19 32.53 -0.43
CA ASP A 113 -18.34 32.02 -1.19
C ASP A 113 -17.91 31.23 -2.45
N GLN A 114 -16.77 31.57 -3.06
CA GLN A 114 -16.21 30.81 -4.18
C GLN A 114 -15.48 29.53 -3.74
N ILE A 115 -14.88 29.53 -2.54
CA ILE A 115 -14.29 28.33 -1.92
C ILE A 115 -15.41 27.37 -1.49
N ASN A 116 -16.46 27.84 -0.82
CA ASN A 116 -17.61 27.02 -0.42
C ASN A 116 -18.41 26.47 -1.61
N GLN A 117 -18.43 27.17 -2.75
CA GLN A 117 -18.98 26.65 -4.01
C GLN A 117 -18.05 25.66 -4.73
N ARG A 118 -16.73 25.72 -4.51
CA ARG A 118 -15.75 24.75 -5.04
C ARG A 118 -15.64 23.50 -4.18
N GLU A 119 -15.75 23.62 -2.86
CA GLU A 119 -15.75 22.48 -1.94
C GLU A 119 -17.02 21.63 -2.07
N ASN A 120 -18.15 22.25 -2.42
CA ASN A 120 -19.40 21.53 -2.73
C ASN A 120 -19.43 20.82 -4.10
N LYS A 121 -18.45 21.06 -4.99
CA LYS A 121 -18.35 20.37 -6.31
C LYS A 121 -17.64 19.02 -6.24
N ASN A 122 -17.09 18.62 -5.09
CA ASN A 122 -16.40 17.33 -4.92
C ASN A 122 -17.33 16.14 -4.59
N LYS A 123 -18.65 16.30 -4.82
CA LYS A 123 -19.65 15.24 -4.72
C LYS A 123 -19.67 14.40 -5.99
N SER A 124 -19.13 13.18 -5.89
CA SER A 124 -19.22 12.08 -6.88
C SER A 124 -18.84 12.44 -8.32
N GLN A 125 -17.73 11.89 -8.82
CA GLN A 125 -17.33 11.98 -10.22
C GLN A 125 -18.43 11.49 -11.20
N PHE A 126 -19.42 10.75 -10.70
CA PHE A 126 -20.55 10.21 -11.44
C PHE A 126 -21.89 10.78 -10.97
N THR A 127 -22.80 11.07 -11.90
CA THR A 127 -24.15 11.54 -11.58
C THR A 127 -24.98 10.42 -10.93
N ALA A 128 -25.90 10.76 -10.03
CA ALA A 128 -26.82 9.78 -9.42
C ALA A 128 -27.60 8.97 -10.46
N ARG A 129 -28.00 9.62 -11.56
CA ARG A 129 -28.64 8.97 -12.71
C ARG A 129 -27.76 7.87 -13.32
N TYR A 130 -26.47 8.16 -13.55
CA TYR A 130 -25.53 7.17 -14.07
C TYR A 130 -25.39 5.96 -13.13
N LEU A 131 -25.23 6.21 -11.83
CA LEU A 131 -25.09 5.16 -10.83
C LEU A 131 -26.34 4.27 -10.78
N ASN A 132 -27.53 4.85 -10.74
CA ASN A 132 -28.78 4.10 -10.74
C ASN A 132 -28.95 3.25 -12.01
N THR A 133 -28.75 3.82 -13.20
CA THR A 133 -28.80 3.07 -14.46
C THR A 133 -27.79 1.92 -14.49
N ARG A 134 -26.60 2.14 -13.92
CA ARG A 134 -25.58 1.10 -13.84
C ARG A 134 -25.97 -0.02 -12.86
N SER A 135 -26.49 0.31 -11.68
CA SER A 135 -27.02 -0.69 -10.74
C SER A 135 -28.13 -1.53 -11.35
N GLU A 136 -29.07 -0.91 -12.06
CA GLU A 136 -30.15 -1.62 -12.77
C GLU A 136 -29.59 -2.58 -13.82
N LYS A 137 -28.58 -2.15 -14.59
CA LYS A 137 -27.92 -3.00 -15.57
C LYS A 137 -27.24 -4.20 -14.90
N LEU A 138 -26.43 -3.96 -13.85
CA LEU A 138 -25.74 -5.02 -13.12
C LEU A 138 -26.73 -6.04 -12.53
N TYR A 139 -27.87 -5.58 -12.02
CA TYR A 139 -28.94 -6.45 -11.53
C TYR A 139 -29.51 -7.32 -12.65
N ARG A 140 -29.87 -6.74 -13.80
CA ARG A 140 -30.39 -7.48 -14.95
C ARG A 140 -29.40 -8.51 -15.49
N ASP A 141 -28.15 -8.12 -15.63
CA ASP A 141 -27.07 -9.00 -16.10
C ASP A 141 -26.88 -10.17 -15.11
N HIS A 142 -26.95 -9.91 -13.80
CA HIS A 142 -26.87 -10.96 -12.79
C HIS A 142 -28.08 -11.90 -12.79
N GLN A 143 -29.31 -11.39 -12.95
CA GLN A 143 -30.50 -12.22 -13.12
C GLN A 143 -30.39 -13.13 -14.35
N HIS A 144 -29.88 -12.59 -15.47
CA HIS A 144 -29.61 -13.41 -16.66
C HIS A 144 -28.54 -14.48 -16.39
N TYR A 145 -27.47 -14.13 -15.65
CA TYR A 145 -26.47 -15.09 -15.21
C TYR A 145 -27.06 -16.21 -14.37
N LEU A 146 -28.06 -15.95 -13.50
CA LEU A 146 -28.72 -16.97 -12.67
C LEU A 146 -29.66 -17.88 -13.47
N CYS A 147 -30.33 -17.37 -14.49
CA CYS A 147 -31.30 -18.13 -15.30
C CYS A 147 -30.66 -18.87 -16.48
N SER A 148 -29.47 -18.47 -16.93
CA SER A 148 -28.82 -19.08 -18.10
C SER A 148 -28.35 -20.52 -17.81
N LYS A 149 -28.61 -21.43 -18.77
CA LYS A 149 -28.12 -22.82 -18.75
C LYS A 149 -26.61 -22.92 -18.95
N GLN A 150 -26.01 -21.98 -19.68
CA GLN A 150 -24.57 -22.00 -19.97
C GLN A 150 -23.73 -21.81 -18.69
N THR A 151 -24.26 -21.07 -17.72
CA THR A 151 -23.60 -20.74 -16.46
C THR A 151 -23.96 -21.72 -15.33
N GLU A 152 -24.86 -22.66 -15.56
CA GLU A 152 -25.33 -23.63 -14.55
C GLU A 152 -24.19 -24.46 -13.96
N LYS A 153 -23.30 -25.01 -14.81
CA LYS A 153 -22.13 -25.77 -14.38
C LYS A 153 -21.17 -24.93 -13.53
N ILE A 154 -21.01 -23.66 -13.88
CA ILE A 154 -20.14 -22.72 -13.15
C ILE A 154 -20.73 -22.43 -11.77
N ARG A 155 -22.03 -22.10 -11.70
CA ARG A 155 -22.76 -21.89 -10.44
C ARG A 155 -22.70 -23.11 -9.54
N PHE A 156 -22.91 -24.31 -10.10
CA PHE A 156 -22.82 -25.57 -9.36
C PHE A 156 -21.44 -25.73 -8.72
N ASN A 157 -20.36 -25.56 -9.48
CA ASN A 157 -19.00 -25.69 -8.95
C ASN A 157 -18.67 -24.67 -7.86
N ARG A 158 -19.13 -23.41 -8.00
CA ARG A 158 -18.97 -22.38 -6.97
C ARG A 158 -19.68 -22.75 -5.67
N ASN A 159 -20.87 -23.35 -5.77
CA ASN A 159 -21.67 -23.78 -4.61
C ASN A 159 -21.07 -24.97 -3.86
N GLN A 160 -20.13 -25.72 -4.46
CA GLN A 160 -19.41 -26.82 -3.80
C GLN A 160 -18.21 -26.33 -2.98
N LEU A 161 -17.80 -25.06 -3.11
CA LEU A 161 -16.65 -24.55 -2.36
C LEU A 161 -17.02 -24.36 -0.88
N PRO A 162 -16.15 -24.77 0.07
CA PRO A 162 -16.46 -24.72 1.50
C PRO A 162 -16.88 -23.32 1.99
N ILE A 163 -16.27 -22.25 1.48
CA ILE A 163 -16.60 -20.88 1.88
C ILE A 163 -18.07 -20.50 1.59
N THR A 164 -18.68 -21.10 0.56
CA THR A 164 -20.04 -20.75 0.13
C THR A 164 -21.08 -21.13 1.18
N HIS A 165 -20.83 -22.15 2.01
CA HIS A 165 -21.69 -22.51 3.13
C HIS A 165 -21.73 -21.45 4.24
N TYR A 166 -20.74 -20.56 4.28
CA TYR A 166 -20.62 -19.50 5.28
C TYR A 166 -21.00 -18.12 4.74
N SER A 167 -21.55 -18.03 3.52
CA SER A 167 -21.83 -16.75 2.85
C SER A 167 -22.64 -15.78 3.72
N ASN A 168 -23.73 -16.25 4.35
CA ASN A 168 -24.59 -15.40 5.18
C ASN A 168 -23.85 -14.85 6.40
N VAL A 169 -23.11 -15.71 7.10
CA VAL A 169 -22.33 -15.34 8.30
C VAL A 169 -21.24 -14.34 7.93
N ILE A 170 -20.59 -14.53 6.78
CA ILE A 170 -19.56 -13.63 6.28
C ILE A 170 -20.15 -12.26 5.93
N LEU A 171 -21.26 -12.22 5.19
CA LEU A 171 -21.91 -10.96 4.80
C LEU A 171 -22.41 -10.17 6.02
N GLU A 172 -23.03 -10.85 6.98
CA GLU A 172 -23.45 -10.26 8.25
C GLU A 172 -22.25 -9.71 9.04
N ALA A 173 -21.13 -10.44 9.08
CA ALA A 173 -19.92 -9.96 9.76
C ALA A 173 -19.34 -8.71 9.08
N ILE A 174 -19.34 -8.65 7.75
CA ILE A 174 -18.87 -7.49 6.97
C ILE A 174 -19.75 -6.26 7.19
N GLU A 175 -21.06 -6.44 7.27
CA GLU A 175 -22.00 -5.33 7.50
C GLU A 175 -21.83 -4.73 8.91
N ASN A 176 -21.59 -5.57 9.91
CA ASN A 176 -21.54 -5.15 11.32
C ASN A 176 -20.15 -4.73 11.81
N HIS A 177 -19.07 -5.05 11.08
CA HIS A 177 -17.71 -4.81 11.54
C HIS A 177 -16.85 -4.16 10.45
N PRO A 178 -16.17 -3.03 10.74
CA PRO A 178 -15.31 -2.36 9.76
C PRO A 178 -14.06 -3.19 9.38
N VAL A 179 -13.68 -4.14 10.24
CA VAL A 179 -12.55 -5.05 10.02
C VAL A 179 -12.96 -6.45 10.45
N ILE A 180 -12.75 -7.42 9.56
CA ILE A 180 -12.94 -8.84 9.85
C ILE A 180 -11.71 -9.64 9.43
N VAL A 181 -11.48 -10.78 10.08
CA VAL A 181 -10.42 -11.73 9.73
C VAL A 181 -11.07 -13.05 9.34
N ILE A 182 -10.88 -13.46 8.08
CA ILE A 182 -11.41 -14.72 7.56
C ILE A 182 -10.28 -15.74 7.50
N VAL A 183 -10.40 -16.81 8.29
CA VAL A 183 -9.46 -17.92 8.30
C VAL A 183 -10.11 -19.12 7.63
N GLY A 184 -9.39 -19.73 6.68
CA GLY A 184 -9.83 -20.94 6.00
C GLY A 184 -8.66 -21.64 5.32
N SER A 185 -8.78 -22.95 5.12
CA SER A 185 -7.75 -23.75 4.46
C SER A 185 -7.45 -23.28 3.03
N THR A 186 -6.31 -23.69 2.49
CA THR A 186 -6.00 -23.48 1.07
C THR A 186 -7.06 -24.18 0.20
N GLY A 187 -7.46 -23.54 -0.90
CA GLY A 187 -8.48 -24.09 -1.81
C GLY A 187 -9.93 -23.98 -1.32
N CYS A 188 -10.20 -23.42 -0.13
CA CYS A 188 -11.59 -23.28 0.34
C CYS A 188 -12.41 -22.20 -0.40
N GLY A 189 -11.77 -21.38 -1.23
CA GLY A 189 -12.42 -20.40 -2.11
C GLY A 189 -12.33 -18.93 -1.67
N LYS A 190 -11.52 -18.57 -0.66
CA LYS A 190 -11.41 -17.18 -0.14
C LYS A 190 -11.19 -16.14 -1.25
N THR A 191 -10.09 -16.30 -1.97
CA THR A 191 -9.60 -15.35 -2.97
C THR A 191 -10.56 -15.13 -4.13
N THR A 192 -11.31 -16.17 -4.52
CA THR A 192 -12.23 -16.11 -5.67
C THR A 192 -13.65 -15.77 -5.25
N GLN A 193 -14.17 -16.35 -4.17
CA GLN A 193 -15.59 -16.22 -3.83
C GLN A 193 -15.91 -15.06 -2.90
N LEU A 194 -15.04 -14.71 -1.94
CA LEU A 194 -15.34 -13.64 -0.98
C LEU A 194 -15.65 -12.30 -1.66
N PRO A 195 -14.84 -11.81 -2.62
CA PRO A 195 -15.16 -10.57 -3.33
C PRO A 195 -16.45 -10.68 -4.14
N GLN A 196 -16.72 -11.85 -4.72
CA GLN A 196 -17.95 -12.10 -5.47
C GLN A 196 -19.18 -12.08 -4.57
N MET A 197 -19.13 -12.68 -3.37
CA MET A 197 -20.25 -12.67 -2.42
C MET A 197 -20.65 -11.24 -2.05
N ILE A 198 -19.67 -10.39 -1.69
CA ILE A 198 -19.91 -8.99 -1.34
C ILE A 198 -20.52 -8.24 -2.53
N PHE A 199 -19.96 -8.46 -3.72
CA PHE A 199 -20.41 -7.76 -4.92
C PHE A 199 -21.79 -8.21 -5.37
N GLU A 200 -22.08 -9.51 -5.31
CA GLU A 200 -23.37 -10.11 -5.65
C GLU A 200 -24.46 -9.66 -4.67
N ASP A 201 -24.18 -9.60 -3.37
CA ASP A 201 -25.10 -9.02 -2.38
C ASP A 201 -25.44 -7.55 -2.71
N ALA A 202 -24.42 -6.73 -3.00
CA ALA A 202 -24.63 -5.34 -3.38
C ALA A 202 -25.47 -5.22 -4.67
N ILE A 203 -25.25 -6.08 -5.66
CA ILE A 203 -26.05 -6.12 -6.89
C ILE A 203 -27.51 -6.49 -6.57
N MET A 204 -27.74 -7.53 -5.77
CA MET A 204 -29.08 -7.97 -5.39
C MET A 204 -29.85 -6.90 -4.60
N ASN A 205 -29.13 -6.11 -3.81
CA ASN A 205 -29.65 -4.96 -3.09
C ASN A 205 -29.72 -3.65 -3.91
N GLN A 206 -29.59 -3.72 -5.24
CA GLN A 206 -29.60 -2.57 -6.18
C GLN A 206 -28.55 -1.47 -5.89
N ARG A 207 -27.50 -1.83 -5.13
CA ARG A 207 -26.35 -0.99 -4.80
C ARG A 207 -25.09 -1.39 -5.57
N GLY A 208 -25.24 -2.21 -6.62
CA GLY A 208 -24.13 -2.77 -7.39
C GLY A 208 -23.14 -1.71 -7.91
N SER A 209 -23.61 -0.57 -8.43
CA SER A 209 -22.71 0.48 -8.92
C SER A 209 -21.89 1.16 -7.82
N LEU A 210 -22.35 1.10 -6.57
CA LEU A 210 -21.67 1.71 -5.43
C LEU A 210 -20.59 0.79 -4.86
N CYS A 211 -20.62 -0.50 -5.17
CA CYS A 211 -19.69 -1.48 -4.64
C CYS A 211 -18.42 -1.56 -5.47
N ASN A 212 -17.32 -1.02 -4.95
CA ASN A 212 -15.98 -1.17 -5.53
C ASN A 212 -15.08 -1.90 -4.55
N ILE A 213 -14.51 -3.01 -5.00
CA ILE A 213 -13.70 -3.92 -4.19
C ILE A 213 -12.29 -3.95 -4.76
N ILE A 214 -11.29 -3.76 -3.90
CA ILE A 214 -9.89 -3.99 -4.24
C ILE A 214 -9.42 -5.24 -3.50
N VAL A 215 -8.78 -6.16 -4.20
CA VAL A 215 -8.20 -7.39 -3.64
C VAL A 215 -6.71 -7.39 -3.90
N THR A 216 -5.91 -7.37 -2.85
CA THR A 216 -4.45 -7.43 -3.01
C THR A 216 -3.95 -8.87 -3.04
N GLN A 217 -2.95 -9.15 -3.88
CA GLN A 217 -2.23 -10.41 -3.94
C GLN A 217 -0.73 -10.16 -3.79
N PRO A 218 0.04 -11.05 -3.13
CA PRO A 218 1.48 -10.88 -2.99
C PRO A 218 2.23 -11.03 -4.32
N ARG A 219 1.69 -11.81 -5.27
CA ARG A 219 2.35 -12.15 -6.53
C ARG A 219 1.55 -11.67 -7.74
N ARG A 220 2.26 -11.16 -8.76
CA ARG A 220 1.66 -10.68 -10.03
C ARG A 220 0.84 -11.77 -10.74
N ILE A 221 1.40 -12.97 -10.86
CA ILE A 221 0.73 -14.10 -11.51
C ILE A 221 -0.55 -14.53 -10.78
N ALA A 222 -0.60 -14.36 -9.46
CA ALA A 222 -1.80 -14.62 -8.67
C ALA A 222 -2.89 -13.58 -8.96
N ALA A 223 -2.55 -12.28 -8.95
CA ALA A 223 -3.49 -11.22 -9.29
C ALA A 223 -4.12 -11.42 -10.69
N ILE A 224 -3.29 -11.70 -11.70
CA ILE A 224 -3.74 -11.91 -13.08
C ILE A 224 -4.62 -13.16 -13.18
N SER A 225 -4.13 -14.31 -12.69
CA SER A 225 -4.83 -15.59 -12.86
C SER A 225 -6.14 -15.65 -12.08
N VAL A 226 -6.19 -15.06 -10.89
CA VAL A 226 -7.42 -14.95 -10.09
C VAL A 226 -8.42 -14.04 -10.78
N ALA A 227 -8.02 -12.86 -11.28
CA ALA A 227 -8.92 -11.97 -11.98
C ALA A 227 -9.53 -12.63 -13.23
N GLN A 228 -8.71 -13.32 -14.02
CA GLN A 228 -9.17 -14.11 -15.17
C GLN A 228 -10.15 -15.21 -14.75
N ARG A 229 -9.83 -15.92 -13.67
CA ARG A 229 -10.69 -16.97 -13.13
C ARG A 229 -12.04 -16.43 -12.67
N VAL A 230 -12.05 -15.29 -11.95
CA VAL A 230 -13.28 -14.66 -11.44
C VAL A 230 -14.11 -14.09 -12.58
N ALA A 231 -13.50 -13.47 -13.60
CA ALA A 231 -14.21 -13.03 -14.80
C ALA A 231 -14.88 -14.21 -15.53
N TYR A 232 -14.16 -15.33 -15.67
CA TYR A 232 -14.71 -16.57 -16.23
C TYR A 232 -15.89 -17.12 -15.38
N GLU A 233 -15.74 -17.14 -14.05
CA GLU A 233 -16.80 -17.59 -13.13
C GLU A 233 -18.05 -16.71 -13.19
N ARG A 234 -17.91 -15.44 -13.55
CA ARG A 234 -19.01 -14.50 -13.77
C ARG A 234 -19.56 -14.53 -15.20
N SER A 235 -19.01 -15.39 -16.07
CA SER A 235 -19.37 -15.49 -17.49
C SER A 235 -19.22 -14.16 -18.24
N GLU A 236 -18.18 -13.39 -17.90
CA GLU A 236 -17.87 -12.10 -18.51
C GLU A 236 -16.44 -12.05 -19.07
N LYS A 237 -16.15 -11.01 -19.85
CA LYS A 237 -14.78 -10.71 -20.26
C LYS A 237 -14.10 -9.88 -19.18
N LEU A 238 -12.81 -10.14 -18.97
CA LEU A 238 -11.96 -9.30 -18.15
C LEU A 238 -12.03 -7.83 -18.62
N GLY A 239 -12.06 -6.89 -17.68
CA GLY A 239 -12.27 -5.47 -17.92
C GLY A 239 -13.74 -5.02 -17.84
N GLN A 240 -14.69 -5.95 -17.67
CA GLN A 240 -16.10 -5.61 -17.41
C GLN A 240 -16.32 -5.25 -15.95
N THR A 241 -16.70 -6.21 -15.10
CA THR A 241 -16.81 -5.97 -13.66
C THR A 241 -15.55 -6.40 -12.92
N VAL A 242 -14.76 -7.32 -13.50
CA VAL A 242 -13.51 -7.81 -12.93
C VAL A 242 -12.31 -7.34 -13.75
N GLY A 243 -11.26 -6.88 -13.08
CA GLY A 243 -10.00 -6.50 -13.72
C GLY A 243 -8.79 -6.78 -12.84
N TYR A 244 -7.61 -6.50 -13.38
CA TYR A 244 -6.38 -6.52 -12.59
C TYR A 244 -5.45 -5.35 -12.89
N HIS A 245 -4.59 -5.04 -11.92
CA HIS A 245 -3.48 -4.12 -12.10
C HIS A 245 -2.22 -4.66 -11.44
N VAL A 246 -1.20 -4.90 -12.26
CA VAL A 246 0.15 -5.24 -11.80
C VAL A 246 1.16 -4.27 -12.41
N ARG A 247 2.39 -4.30 -11.93
CA ARG A 247 3.45 -3.46 -12.52
C ARG A 247 3.59 -3.77 -14.02
N PHE A 248 3.48 -2.72 -14.85
CA PHE A 248 3.62 -2.77 -16.32
C PHE A 248 2.52 -3.51 -17.09
N ASP A 249 1.45 -3.95 -16.43
CA ASP A 249 0.35 -4.63 -17.10
C ASP A 249 -0.96 -4.46 -16.33
N ALA A 250 -2.01 -4.01 -17.00
CA ALA A 250 -3.30 -3.73 -16.38
C ALA A 250 -4.45 -3.91 -17.37
N VAL A 251 -5.52 -4.55 -16.90
CA VAL A 251 -6.83 -4.58 -17.54
C VAL A 251 -7.82 -4.08 -16.50
N GLU A 252 -8.06 -2.77 -16.52
CA GLU A 252 -8.94 -2.12 -15.55
C GLU A 252 -10.40 -2.53 -15.75
N PRO A 253 -11.16 -2.79 -14.67
CA PRO A 253 -12.59 -2.98 -14.78
C PRO A 253 -13.28 -1.63 -15.03
N ALA A 254 -14.59 -1.69 -15.26
CA ALA A 254 -15.42 -0.50 -15.30
C ALA A 254 -15.28 0.33 -13.99
N PRO A 255 -15.38 1.66 -14.06
CA PRO A 255 -14.96 2.57 -12.98
C PRO A 255 -15.82 2.53 -11.70
N THR A 256 -16.97 1.86 -11.75
CA THR A 256 -17.92 1.73 -10.63
C THR A 256 -18.50 0.32 -10.64
N GLY A 257 -18.92 -0.24 -9.52
CA GLY A 257 -19.46 -1.60 -9.48
C GLY A 257 -18.47 -2.62 -10.02
N SER A 258 -17.36 -2.82 -9.32
CA SER A 258 -16.22 -3.58 -9.84
C SER A 258 -15.38 -4.27 -8.78
N ILE A 259 -14.60 -5.26 -9.22
CA ILE A 259 -13.60 -5.99 -8.44
C ILE A 259 -12.25 -5.82 -9.16
N LEU A 260 -11.30 -5.18 -8.49
CA LEU A 260 -9.93 -5.01 -8.98
C LEU A 260 -8.97 -5.90 -8.19
N TYR A 261 -8.31 -6.84 -8.86
CA TYR A 261 -7.20 -7.59 -8.28
C TYR A 261 -5.88 -6.89 -8.58
N CYS A 262 -5.08 -6.60 -7.56
CA CYS A 262 -3.79 -5.95 -7.78
C CYS A 262 -2.70 -6.53 -6.89
N THR A 263 -1.45 -6.25 -7.22
CA THR A 263 -0.37 -6.52 -6.25
C THR A 263 -0.37 -5.49 -5.14
N THR A 264 0.03 -5.88 -3.93
CA THR A 264 0.15 -4.97 -2.77
C THR A 264 0.95 -3.71 -3.09
N GLY A 265 2.08 -3.84 -3.78
CA GLY A 265 2.92 -2.69 -4.17
C GLY A 265 2.26 -1.71 -5.16
N VAL A 266 1.31 -2.17 -5.99
CA VAL A 266 0.53 -1.28 -6.87
C VAL A 266 -0.43 -0.43 -6.05
N LEU A 267 -1.13 -1.05 -5.09
CA LEU A 267 -2.05 -0.32 -4.21
C LEU A 267 -1.29 0.69 -3.35
N LEU A 268 -0.17 0.29 -2.75
CA LEU A 268 0.69 1.19 -1.99
C LEU A 268 1.19 2.37 -2.82
N ARG A 269 1.61 2.13 -4.06
CA ARG A 269 2.04 3.20 -4.96
C ARG A 269 0.89 4.15 -5.30
N ARG A 270 -0.30 3.62 -5.57
CA ARG A 270 -1.51 4.43 -5.79
C ARG A 270 -1.85 5.30 -4.59
N MET A 271 -1.67 4.78 -3.37
CA MET A 271 -1.84 5.56 -2.13
C MET A 271 -0.76 6.63 -1.95
N HIS A 272 0.48 6.34 -2.34
CA HIS A 272 1.59 7.28 -2.23
C HIS A 272 1.49 8.46 -3.22
N ASP A 273 1.07 8.19 -4.45
CA ASP A 273 1.07 9.19 -5.53
C ASP A 273 -0.05 10.25 -5.35
N GLU A 274 -1.07 9.96 -4.54
CA GLU A 274 -2.15 10.90 -4.21
C GLU A 274 -1.84 11.70 -2.94
N LYS A 275 -2.03 13.03 -2.99
CA LYS A 275 -1.56 14.00 -1.97
C LYS A 275 -1.97 13.71 -0.52
N ASN A 276 -3.03 12.92 -0.29
CA ASN A 276 -3.52 12.55 1.05
C ASN A 276 -3.66 11.04 1.30
N GLY A 277 -3.31 10.14 0.37
CA GLY A 277 -3.49 8.68 0.51
C GLY A 277 -4.95 8.17 0.61
N ILE A 278 -5.82 8.91 1.31
CA ILE A 278 -7.27 8.70 1.47
C ILE A 278 -7.98 8.92 0.14
N ASP A 279 -7.55 9.92 -0.64
CA ASP A 279 -8.11 10.24 -1.95
C ASP A 279 -7.88 9.09 -2.95
N ALA A 280 -6.80 8.34 -2.83
CA ALA A 280 -6.53 7.15 -3.64
C ALA A 280 -7.59 6.05 -3.47
N LEU A 281 -8.23 6.01 -2.30
CA LEU A 281 -9.29 5.09 -1.93
C LEU A 281 -10.70 5.71 -2.10
N LYS A 282 -10.81 6.89 -2.72
CA LYS A 282 -12.12 7.51 -2.95
C LYS A 282 -12.97 6.61 -3.83
N GLY A 283 -14.18 6.30 -3.35
CA GLY A 283 -15.10 5.39 -4.02
C GLY A 283 -14.82 3.91 -3.81
N VAL A 284 -13.73 3.52 -3.13
CA VAL A 284 -13.48 2.13 -2.73
C VAL A 284 -14.32 1.82 -1.49
N THR A 285 -15.12 0.76 -1.58
CA THR A 285 -16.00 0.32 -0.48
C THR A 285 -15.39 -0.78 0.37
N HIS A 286 -14.63 -1.68 -0.25
CA HIS A 286 -14.06 -2.84 0.43
C HIS A 286 -12.62 -3.05 -0.04
N ILE A 287 -11.73 -3.37 0.90
CA ILE A 287 -10.36 -3.77 0.62
C ILE A 287 -10.14 -5.14 1.24
N VAL A 288 -9.75 -6.10 0.42
CA VAL A 288 -9.42 -7.46 0.82
C VAL A 288 -7.91 -7.61 0.73
N VAL A 289 -7.26 -7.72 1.89
CA VAL A 289 -5.83 -8.04 1.96
C VAL A 289 -5.69 -9.55 2.01
N ASP A 290 -5.38 -10.17 0.87
CA ASP A 290 -5.25 -11.62 0.79
C ASP A 290 -3.84 -12.10 1.13
N GLU A 291 -3.73 -13.38 1.52
CA GLU A 291 -2.47 -14.05 1.86
C GLU A 291 -1.63 -13.33 2.93
N VAL A 292 -2.28 -12.66 3.89
CA VAL A 292 -1.63 -11.98 5.04
C VAL A 292 -0.72 -12.89 5.88
N HIS A 293 -0.93 -14.21 5.76
CA HIS A 293 -0.11 -15.20 6.44
C HIS A 293 1.31 -15.31 5.87
N GLU A 294 1.57 -14.85 4.64
CA GLU A 294 2.90 -14.85 4.04
C GLU A 294 3.86 -13.82 4.71
N ARG A 295 3.35 -12.92 5.57
CA ARG A 295 4.13 -11.90 6.32
C ARG A 295 5.07 -11.08 5.42
N ASP A 296 4.60 -10.74 4.21
CA ASP A 296 5.33 -9.86 3.30
C ASP A 296 5.42 -8.44 3.87
N MET A 297 6.58 -7.79 3.71
CA MET A 297 6.80 -6.44 4.23
C MET A 297 5.79 -5.42 3.67
N ASN A 298 5.41 -5.54 2.40
CA ASN A 298 4.43 -4.63 1.82
C ASN A 298 3.03 -4.89 2.38
N ALA A 299 2.68 -6.15 2.65
CA ALA A 299 1.41 -6.51 3.26
C ALA A 299 1.31 -5.96 4.68
N ASP A 300 2.35 -6.17 5.50
CA ASP A 300 2.43 -5.62 6.86
C ASP A 300 2.36 -4.09 6.83
N PHE A 301 3.05 -3.42 5.90
CA PHE A 301 2.99 -1.97 5.74
C PHE A 301 1.61 -1.47 5.29
N LEU A 302 0.97 -2.15 4.34
CA LEU A 302 -0.40 -1.83 3.91
C LEU A 302 -1.38 -1.91 5.09
N LEU A 303 -1.26 -2.94 5.94
CA LEU A 303 -2.13 -3.08 7.13
C LEU A 303 -1.97 -1.91 8.10
N VAL A 304 -0.74 -1.39 8.27
CA VAL A 304 -0.50 -0.19 9.11
C VAL A 304 -1.21 1.03 8.52
N ILE A 305 -1.08 1.26 7.20
CA ILE A 305 -1.74 2.37 6.51
C ILE A 305 -3.26 2.25 6.61
N LEU A 306 -3.82 1.08 6.32
CA LEU A 306 -5.26 0.84 6.40
C LEU A 306 -5.81 1.08 7.81
N LYS A 307 -5.08 0.63 8.84
CA LYS A 307 -5.44 0.88 10.24
C LYS A 307 -5.44 2.38 10.58
N GLN A 308 -4.51 3.15 10.01
CA GLN A 308 -4.50 4.60 10.20
C GLN A 308 -5.69 5.26 9.50
N ILE A 309 -5.95 4.92 8.24
CA ILE A 309 -7.08 5.46 7.47
C ILE A 309 -8.42 5.16 8.16
N LEU A 310 -8.57 3.97 8.75
CA LEU A 310 -9.78 3.59 9.50
C LEU A 310 -9.97 4.37 10.80
N ARG A 311 -8.93 4.97 11.38
CA ARG A 311 -9.05 5.83 12.57
C ARG A 311 -9.48 7.25 12.22
N GLU A 312 -9.22 7.67 10.99
CA GLU A 312 -9.53 9.00 10.47
C GLU A 312 -10.94 9.07 9.85
N ARG A 313 -11.60 7.93 9.68
CA ARG A 313 -13.00 7.78 9.20
C ARG A 313 -13.95 7.47 10.36
#